data_AF-A0A672HCN3-F1
#
_entry.id   AF-A0A672HCN3-F1
#
_cell.length_a   1.000
_cell.length_b   1.000
_cell.length_c   1.000
_cell.angle_alpha   90.00
_cell.angle_beta   90.00
_cell.angle_gamma   90.00
#
_symmetry.space_group_name_H-M   'P 1'
#
loop_
_entity.id
_entity.type
_entity.pdbx_description
1 polymer ?
#
loop_
_entity_poly.entity_id
_entity_poly.type
_entity_poly.pdbx_seq_one_letter_code
_entity_poly.pdbx_strand_id
1 'polypeptide(L)'
;GKKLHSARAQLIERLSEDNLKQLLDRLLHEGVLNDQESDSVQSRNRSDGVRGLVDMVHRKGNVACSVFIRELCELDRHLSEDLQLA
;
A
#
# COMPACT_ATOMS: atom_id res chain seq x y z
N GLY A 1 -5.30 -5.89 8.97
CA GLY A 1 -5.36 -6.82 7.82
C GLY A 1 -6.67 -6.79 7.06
N LYS A 2 -7.79 -7.17 7.69
CA LYS A 2 -9.06 -7.45 6.99
C LYS A 2 -9.60 -6.32 6.11
N LYS A 3 -9.64 -5.06 6.60
CA LYS A 3 -10.07 -3.89 5.82
C LYS A 3 -9.26 -3.72 4.53
N LEU A 4 -7.92 -3.76 4.65
CA LEU A 4 -7.00 -3.61 3.52
C LEU A 4 -7.19 -4.71 2.47
N HIS A 5 -7.42 -5.96 2.92
CA HIS A 5 -7.70 -7.06 2.00
C HIS A 5 -9.01 -6.84 1.22
N SER A 6 -10.06 -6.37 1.90
CA SER A 6 -11.35 -6.06 1.27
C SER A 6 -11.26 -4.88 0.28
N ALA A 7 -10.42 -3.89 0.56
CA ALA A 7 -10.20 -2.74 -0.33
C ALA A 7 -9.23 -3.03 -1.50
N ARG A 8 -8.57 -4.20 -1.53
CA ARG A 8 -7.50 -4.53 -2.49
C ARG A 8 -7.88 -4.28 -3.95
N ALA A 9 -9.09 -4.69 -4.36
CA ALA A 9 -9.55 -4.51 -5.73
C ALA A 9 -9.66 -3.01 -6.11
N GLN A 10 -10.24 -2.22 -5.22
CA GLN A 10 -10.38 -0.79 -5.45
C GLN A 10 -9.04 -0.05 -5.38
N LEU A 11 -8.11 -0.49 -4.54
CA LEU A 11 -6.75 0.06 -4.51
C LEU A 11 -6.02 -0.19 -5.84
N ILE A 12 -6.14 -1.37 -6.43
CA ILE A 12 -5.51 -1.67 -7.74
C ILE A 12 -6.06 -0.76 -8.85
N GLU A 13 -7.37 -0.48 -8.80
CA GLU A 13 -8.05 0.36 -9.78
C GLU A 13 -7.74 1.85 -9.61
N ARG A 14 -7.73 2.34 -8.36
CA ARG A 14 -7.79 3.78 -8.05
C ARG A 14 -6.48 4.37 -7.53
N LEU A 15 -5.57 3.57 -6.97
CA LEU A 15 -4.29 4.08 -6.50
C LEU A 15 -3.45 4.52 -7.70
N SER A 16 -3.06 5.79 -7.72
CA SER A 16 -2.19 6.34 -8.76
C SER A 16 -0.78 5.74 -8.67
N GLU A 17 -0.04 5.80 -9.79
CA GLU A 17 1.35 5.35 -9.81
C GLU A 17 2.25 6.21 -8.91
N ASP A 18 1.96 7.52 -8.82
CA ASP A 18 2.71 8.44 -7.95
C ASP A 18 2.47 8.14 -6.47
N ASN A 19 1.22 7.84 -6.08
CA ASN A 19 0.92 7.45 -4.70
C ASN A 19 1.51 6.07 -4.38
N LEU A 20 1.57 5.14 -5.35
CA LEU A 20 2.28 3.88 -5.19
C LEU A 20 3.76 4.09 -4.87
N LYS A 21 4.47 4.91 -5.66
CA LYS A 21 5.90 5.20 -5.44
C LYS A 21 6.14 5.85 -4.07
N GLN A 22 5.36 6.86 -3.73
CA GLN A 22 5.47 7.52 -2.42
C GLN A 22 5.15 6.58 -1.24
N LEU A 23 4.20 5.66 -1.40
CA LEU A 23 3.92 4.63 -0.40
C LEU A 23 5.11 3.69 -0.21
N LEU A 24 5.76 3.28 -1.30
CA LEU A 24 6.94 2.42 -1.22
C LEU A 24 8.07 3.10 -0.43
N ASP A 25 8.35 4.37 -0.73
CA ASP A 25 9.37 5.15 -0.01
C ASP A 25 9.05 5.29 1.48
N ARG A 26 7.80 5.62 1.82
CA ARG A 26 7.35 5.75 3.22
C ARG A 26 7.39 4.42 3.96
N LEU A 27 6.96 3.34 3.33
CA LEU A 27 6.97 2.00 3.95
C LEU A 27 8.38 1.44 4.10
N LEU A 28 9.30 1.80 3.21
CA LEU A 28 10.73 1.53 3.37
C LEU A 28 11.30 2.31 4.55
N HIS A 29 10.98 3.61 4.66
CA HIS A 29 11.41 4.46 5.76
C HIS A 29 10.90 3.95 7.13
N GLU A 30 9.66 3.48 7.20
CA GLU A 30 9.04 2.90 8.39
C GLU A 30 9.53 1.48 8.70
N GLY A 31 10.41 0.90 7.87
CA GLY A 31 10.92 -0.46 8.04
C GLY A 31 9.89 -1.57 7.80
N VAL A 32 8.74 -1.25 7.18
CA VAL A 32 7.75 -2.24 6.76
C VAL A 32 8.26 -3.02 5.57
N LEU A 33 8.87 -2.32 4.61
CA LEU A 33 9.55 -2.91 3.46
C LEU A 33 11.07 -2.84 3.66
N ASN A 34 11.79 -3.77 3.06
CA ASN A 34 13.21 -3.62 2.77
C ASN A 34 13.43 -3.20 1.31
N ASP A 35 14.68 -2.87 0.95
CA ASP A 35 15.04 -2.42 -0.41
C ASP A 35 14.62 -3.43 -1.47
N GLN A 36 14.90 -4.72 -1.25
CA GLN A 36 14.56 -5.79 -2.19
C GLN A 36 13.04 -5.92 -2.39
N GLU A 37 12.26 -5.77 -1.33
CA GLU A 37 10.80 -5.79 -1.39
C GLU A 37 10.25 -4.60 -2.16
N SER A 38 10.79 -3.39 -1.91
CA SER A 38 10.43 -2.18 -2.65
C SER A 38 10.73 -2.32 -4.15
N ASP A 39 11.94 -2.74 -4.50
CA ASP A 39 12.36 -2.97 -5.88
C ASP A 39 11.50 -4.02 -6.59
N SER A 40 11.07 -5.06 -5.87
CA SER A 40 10.19 -6.10 -6.41
C SER A 40 8.80 -5.56 -6.77
N VAL A 41 8.35 -4.48 -6.13
CA VAL A 41 7.09 -3.80 -6.46
C VAL A 41 7.30 -2.82 -7.60
N GLN A 42 8.39 -2.04 -7.58
CA GLN A 42 8.70 -1.04 -8.61
C GLN A 42 8.98 -1.65 -9.99
N SER A 43 9.48 -2.89 -10.03
CA SER A 43 9.73 -3.62 -11.28
C SER A 43 8.46 -4.13 -11.97
N ARG A 44 7.28 -3.95 -11.38
CA ARG A 44 5.99 -4.37 -11.94
C ARG A 44 5.23 -3.19 -12.53
N ASN A 45 4.26 -3.48 -13.40
CA ASN A 45 3.27 -2.46 -13.77
C ASN A 45 2.47 -2.01 -12.53
N ARG A 46 1.86 -0.82 -12.60
CA ARG A 46 1.11 -0.22 -11.48
C ARG A 46 0.16 -1.22 -10.80
N SER A 47 -0.72 -1.87 -11.56
CA SER A 47 -1.75 -2.77 -11.01
C SER A 47 -1.17 -3.98 -10.28
N ASP A 48 -0.16 -4.63 -10.87
CA ASP A 48 0.53 -5.76 -10.26
C ASP A 48 1.41 -5.33 -9.08
N GLY A 49 1.96 -4.12 -9.14
CA GLY A 49 2.68 -3.47 -8.05
C GLY A 49 1.79 -3.25 -6.83
N VAL A 50 0.62 -2.61 -7.02
CA VAL A 50 -0.36 -2.40 -5.93
C VAL A 50 -0.81 -3.72 -5.33
N ARG A 51 -1.12 -4.73 -6.16
CA ARG A 51 -1.49 -6.06 -5.68
C ARG A 51 -0.38 -6.65 -4.81
N GLY A 52 0.87 -6.63 -5.31
CA GLY A 52 2.03 -7.15 -4.61
C GLY A 52 2.27 -6.45 -3.27
N LEU A 53 2.15 -5.12 -3.25
CA LEU A 53 2.32 -4.32 -2.03
C LEU A 53 1.26 -4.66 -0.98
N VAL A 54 -0.02 -4.67 -1.37
CA VAL A 54 -1.12 -5.00 -0.45
C VAL A 54 -0.97 -6.41 0.12
N ASP A 55 -0.66 -7.39 -0.73
CA ASP A 55 -0.50 -8.77 -0.30
C ASP A 55 0.71 -8.92 0.64
N MET A 56 1.80 -8.19 0.39
CA MET A 56 3.01 -8.21 1.22
C MET A 56 2.76 -7.60 2.60
N VAL A 57 2.17 -6.40 2.65
CA VAL A 57 1.81 -5.74 3.91
C VAL A 57 0.82 -6.60 4.71
N HIS A 58 -0.14 -7.23 4.04
CA HIS A 58 -1.07 -8.16 4.69
C HIS A 58 -0.34 -9.35 5.32
N ARG A 59 0.63 -9.95 4.62
CA ARG A 59 1.42 -11.09 5.14
C ARG A 59 2.31 -10.71 6.34
N LYS A 60 2.82 -9.47 6.37
CA LYS A 60 3.60 -8.93 7.50
C LYS A 60 2.77 -8.64 8.75
N GLY A 61 1.44 -8.65 8.63
CA GLY A 61 0.52 -8.62 9.76
C GLY A 61 -0.09 -7.24 10.05
N ASN A 62 -0.79 -7.14 11.19
CA ASN A 62 -1.64 -5.99 11.47
C ASN A 62 -0.88 -4.68 11.65
N VAL A 63 0.32 -4.71 12.24
CA VAL A 63 1.16 -3.52 12.42
C VAL A 63 1.52 -2.92 11.07
N ALA A 64 2.03 -3.73 10.13
CA ALA A 64 2.33 -3.30 8.77
C ALA A 64 1.09 -2.75 8.06
N CYS A 65 -0.07 -3.41 8.21
CA CYS A 65 -1.33 -2.92 7.65
C CYS A 65 -1.72 -1.54 8.20
N SER A 66 -1.55 -1.32 9.50
CA SER A 66 -1.85 -0.04 10.14
C SER A 66 -0.93 1.07 9.64
N VAL A 67 0.37 0.79 9.46
CA VAL A 67 1.32 1.73 8.87
C VAL A 67 0.92 2.07 7.42
N PHE A 68 0.63 1.07 6.59
CA PHE A 68 0.15 1.31 5.21
C PHE A 68 -1.07 2.21 5.17
N ILE A 69 -2.08 1.93 6.01
CA ILE A 69 -3.30 2.74 6.04
C ILE A 69 -2.99 4.16 6.49
N ARG A 70 -2.17 4.34 7.54
CA ARG A 70 -1.75 5.67 8.01
C ARG A 70 -1.06 6.46 6.89
N GLU A 71 -0.06 5.86 6.23
CA GLU A 71 0.66 6.53 5.15
C GLU A 71 -0.25 6.84 3.95
N LEU A 72 -1.19 5.95 3.63
CA LEU A 72 -2.19 6.21 2.58
C LEU A 72 -3.13 7.36 2.97
N CYS A 73 -3.57 7.45 4.23
CA CYS A 73 -4.41 8.55 4.70
C CYS A 73 -3.70 9.91 4.62
N GLU A 74 -2.38 9.94 4.87
CA GLU A 74 -1.56 11.14 4.75
C GLU A 74 -1.29 11.53 3.29
N LEU A 75 -1.17 10.55 2.39
CA LEU A 75 -0.96 10.78 0.96
C LEU A 75 -2.24 11.16 0.22
N ASP A 76 -3.32 10.46 0.52
CA ASP A 76 -4.60 10.54 -0.17
C ASP A 76 -5.74 10.23 0.80
N ARG A 77 -6.12 11.26 1.57
CA ARG A 77 -7.24 11.18 2.51
C ARG A 77 -8.54 10.83 1.81
N HIS A 78 -8.80 11.40 0.63
CA HIS A 78 -10.04 11.16 -0.12
C HIS A 78 -10.18 9.69 -0.50
N LEU A 79 -9.12 9.09 -1.07
CA LEU A 79 -9.12 7.67 -1.39
C LEU A 79 -9.29 6.81 -0.12
N SER A 80 -8.63 7.18 0.97
CA SER A 80 -8.72 6.42 2.23
C SER A 80 -10.11 6.44 2.85
N GLU A 81 -10.78 7.60 2.81
CA GLU A 81 -12.15 7.77 3.29
C GLU A 81 -13.15 7.02 2.39
N ASP A 82 -13.02 7.15 1.07
CA ASP A 82 -13.88 6.45 0.10
C ASP A 82 -13.80 4.92 0.25
N LEU A 83 -12.60 4.41 0.58
CA LEU A 83 -12.36 2.99 0.79
C LEU A 83 -12.63 2.54 2.24
N GLN A 84 -13.07 3.45 3.12
CA GLN A 84 -13.34 3.20 4.54
C GLN A 84 -12.15 2.58 5.29
N LEU A 85 -10.93 2.98 4.89
CA LEU A 85 -9.68 2.51 5.45
C LEU A 85 -9.29 3.28 6.71
N ALA A 86 -9.62 4.58 6.75
CA ALA A 86 -9.44 5.45 7.91
C ALA A 86 -10.13 4.92 9.18
#